data_AF-A0A0G1VG24-F1
#
_entry.id   AF-A0A0G1VG24-F1
#
_cell.length_a   1.000
_cell.length_b   1.000
_cell.length_c   1.000
_cell.angle_alpha   90.00
_cell.angle_beta   90.00
_cell.angle_gamma   90.00
#
_symmetry.space_group_name_H-M   'P 1'
#
loop_
_entity.id
_entity.type
_entity.pdbx_description
1 polymer ?
#
loop_
_entity_poly.entity_id
_entity_poly.type
_entity_poly.pdbx_seq_one_letter_code
_entity_poly.pdbx_strand_id
1 'polypeptide(L)'
;MGDGEVIVDDMTKRKKDKVCIIGFADSKTQAPYDDPDYEFWGVNEMWADKTIKKCDVLFELHDYKWICEGKRLKEHIKWLRENKDVPVFMQRHFDDIPLSIPFPKDDLIQKYGSYFTNTISWEIALAMHLGFREIRLYGVNMSNDIEYSSQRPSCEYYIGLARGMGITVYIPPESDLLKSMYLYGFEDGELSIISAKMDAFIKEQDARMAGGQNTINQAAATVNQAIGAKHTAEYFKKAFIYPNTNHVAEKLKER
;
A
#
# COMPACT_ATOMS: atom_id res chain seq x y z
N MET A 1 10.70 -15.52 -38.05
CA MET A 1 10.49 -16.06 -36.69
C MET A 1 11.87 -16.21 -36.11
N GLY A 2 12.36 -15.18 -35.43
CA GLY A 2 13.59 -15.26 -34.67
C GLY A 2 13.18 -15.41 -33.22
N ASP A 3 13.44 -16.58 -32.64
CA ASP A 3 13.41 -16.77 -31.19
C ASP A 3 14.58 -15.95 -30.63
N GLY A 4 14.32 -14.66 -30.39
CA GLY A 4 15.21 -13.81 -29.64
C GLY A 4 15.18 -14.31 -28.21
N GLU A 5 16.17 -15.12 -27.84
CA GLU A 5 16.45 -15.48 -26.47
C GLU A 5 16.49 -14.18 -25.66
N VAL A 6 15.54 -14.01 -24.74
CA VAL A 6 15.47 -12.83 -23.90
C VAL A 6 16.63 -12.97 -22.91
N ILE A 7 17.75 -12.35 -23.22
CA ILE A 7 18.91 -12.32 -22.33
C ILE A 7 18.53 -11.44 -21.14
N VAL A 8 18.13 -12.09 -20.05
CA VAL A 8 18.01 -11.43 -18.76
C VAL A 8 19.43 -11.22 -18.25
N ASP A 9 19.83 -9.96 -18.09
CA ASP A 9 21.13 -9.61 -17.53
C ASP A 9 21.32 -10.26 -16.15
N ASP A 10 22.55 -10.54 -15.75
CA ASP A 10 22.84 -11.23 -14.50
C ASP A 10 22.50 -10.33 -13.30
N MET A 11 21.25 -10.40 -12.85
CA MET A 11 20.73 -9.63 -11.71
C MET A 11 21.27 -10.15 -10.37
N THR A 12 22.13 -11.19 -10.38
CA THR A 12 22.89 -11.61 -9.19
C THR A 12 24.18 -10.79 -9.00
N LYS A 13 24.42 -9.79 -9.86
CA LYS A 13 25.53 -8.85 -9.74
C LYS A 13 25.04 -7.42 -9.69
N ARG A 14 25.64 -6.65 -8.79
CA ARG A 14 25.34 -5.24 -8.59
C ARG A 14 25.88 -4.38 -9.73
N LYS A 15 24.99 -3.60 -10.35
CA LYS A 15 25.35 -2.62 -11.41
C LYS A 15 25.57 -1.20 -10.87
N LYS A 16 24.93 -0.87 -9.74
CA LYS A 16 24.98 0.45 -9.11
C LYS A 16 25.36 0.38 -7.64
N ASP A 17 25.91 1.44 -7.08
CA ASP A 17 26.29 1.46 -5.67
C ASP A 17 25.10 1.68 -4.72
N LYS A 18 23.98 2.20 -5.21
CA LYS A 18 22.84 2.65 -4.40
C LYS A 18 21.53 2.05 -4.90
N VAL A 19 20.63 1.73 -3.98
CA VAL A 19 19.29 1.19 -4.29
C VAL A 19 18.20 1.90 -3.50
N CYS A 20 17.08 2.18 -4.16
CA CYS A 20 15.82 2.56 -3.54
C CYS A 20 14.86 1.37 -3.59
N ILE A 21 14.43 0.91 -2.42
CA ILE A 21 13.37 -0.08 -2.27
C ILE A 21 12.05 0.68 -2.09
N ILE A 22 11.07 0.37 -2.94
CA ILE A 22 9.83 1.11 -3.05
C ILE A 22 8.64 0.23 -2.64
N GLY A 23 7.88 0.69 -1.65
CA GLY A 23 6.59 0.14 -1.23
C GLY A 23 5.41 1.04 -1.64
N PHE A 24 4.20 0.72 -1.16
CA PHE A 24 2.97 1.38 -1.60
C PHE A 24 2.55 2.63 -0.80
N ALA A 25 3.19 2.94 0.34
CA ALA A 25 2.83 4.13 1.13
C ALA A 25 3.22 5.46 0.43
N ASP A 26 2.69 6.58 0.90
CA ASP A 26 2.76 7.88 0.19
C ASP A 26 4.19 8.39 -0.06
N SER A 27 5.13 8.04 0.82
CA SER A 27 6.53 8.44 0.69
C SER A 27 7.22 7.88 -0.57
N LYS A 28 6.62 6.91 -1.28
CA LYS A 28 7.08 6.40 -2.58
C LYS A 28 7.31 7.49 -3.63
N THR A 29 6.56 8.59 -3.55
CA THR A 29 6.66 9.73 -4.48
C THR A 29 7.90 10.60 -4.24
N GLN A 30 8.55 10.45 -3.08
CA GLN A 30 9.74 11.20 -2.68
C GLN A 30 11.05 10.51 -3.11
N ALA A 31 10.98 9.31 -3.67
CA ALA A 31 12.16 8.62 -4.17
C ALA A 31 12.82 9.44 -5.28
N PRO A 32 14.17 9.48 -5.33
CA PRO A 32 14.91 10.32 -6.27
C PRO A 32 14.96 9.70 -7.68
N TYR A 33 13.81 9.48 -8.33
CA TYR A 33 13.69 8.75 -9.60
C TYR A 33 14.56 9.29 -10.75
N ASP A 34 14.93 10.56 -10.69
CA ASP A 34 15.75 11.24 -11.69
C ASP A 34 17.26 11.06 -11.45
N ASP A 35 17.66 10.48 -10.31
CA ASP A 35 19.07 10.21 -9.97
C ASP A 35 19.54 8.88 -10.59
N PRO A 36 20.48 8.90 -11.55
CA PRO A 36 20.93 7.70 -12.24
C PRO A 36 21.78 6.77 -11.37
N ASP A 37 22.29 7.22 -10.22
CA ASP A 37 23.11 6.40 -9.32
C ASP A 37 22.27 5.36 -8.56
N TYR A 38 20.95 5.55 -8.49
CA TYR A 38 20.05 4.62 -7.81
C TYR A 38 19.45 3.60 -8.77
N GLU A 39 19.41 2.36 -8.31
CA GLU A 39 18.51 1.34 -8.82
C GLU A 39 17.18 1.42 -8.07
N PHE A 40 16.06 1.17 -8.74
CA PHE A 40 14.72 1.23 -8.14
C PHE A 40 14.08 -0.15 -8.11
N TRP A 41 13.84 -0.68 -6.92
CA TRP A 41 13.22 -1.98 -6.70
C TRP A 41 11.78 -1.78 -6.24
N GLY A 42 10.84 -2.45 -6.90
CA GLY A 42 9.42 -2.41 -6.56
C GLY A 42 8.85 -3.79 -6.27
N VAL A 43 7.68 -3.84 -5.65
CA VAL A 43 7.03 -5.10 -5.24
C VAL A 43 5.66 -5.30 -5.88
N ASN A 44 5.33 -6.55 -6.18
CA ASN A 44 3.98 -7.00 -6.58
C ASN A 44 3.39 -6.20 -7.76
N GLU A 45 2.19 -5.64 -7.60
CA GLU A 45 1.49 -4.87 -8.65
C GLU A 45 1.97 -3.42 -8.79
N MET A 46 3.17 -3.07 -8.28
CA MET A 46 3.68 -1.70 -8.33
C MET A 46 3.81 -1.14 -9.75
N TRP A 47 3.96 -2.00 -10.76
CA TRP A 47 3.92 -1.63 -12.17
C TRP A 47 2.64 -0.87 -12.57
N ALA A 48 1.53 -1.07 -11.85
CA ALA A 48 0.24 -0.41 -12.14
C ALA A 48 0.10 0.96 -11.47
N ASP A 49 0.99 1.32 -10.55
CA ASP A 49 0.94 2.61 -9.84
C ASP A 49 1.57 3.73 -10.68
N LYS A 50 0.71 4.63 -11.17
CA LYS A 50 1.12 5.75 -12.03
C LYS A 50 1.94 6.83 -11.32
N THR A 51 2.04 6.78 -9.99
CA THR A 51 2.86 7.71 -9.21
C THR A 51 4.33 7.28 -9.17
N ILE A 52 4.61 6.01 -9.47
CA ILE A 52 5.97 5.48 -9.61
C ILE A 52 6.51 5.84 -10.98
N LYS A 53 7.62 6.57 -11.01
CA LYS A 53 8.21 7.03 -12.27
C LYS A 53 9.17 6.02 -12.90
N LYS A 54 9.72 5.10 -12.10
CA LYS A 54 10.72 4.13 -12.54
C LYS A 54 10.77 2.91 -11.63
N CYS A 55 10.96 1.75 -12.24
CA CYS A 55 11.17 0.46 -11.59
C CYS A 55 12.19 -0.31 -12.44
N ASP A 56 13.40 -0.51 -11.93
CA ASP A 56 14.47 -1.26 -12.61
C ASP A 56 14.34 -2.76 -12.36
N VAL A 57 13.81 -3.17 -11.20
CA VAL A 57 13.59 -4.58 -10.83
C VAL A 57 12.29 -4.70 -10.05
N LEU A 58 11.49 -5.71 -10.37
CA LEU A 58 10.27 -6.02 -9.64
C LEU A 58 10.43 -7.32 -8.83
N PHE A 59 9.84 -7.38 -7.65
CA PHE A 59 9.81 -8.56 -6.80
C PHE A 59 8.37 -9.08 -6.68
N GLU A 60 8.14 -10.29 -7.17
CA GLU A 60 6.87 -11.00 -7.05
C GLU A 60 7.14 -12.38 -6.44
N LEU A 61 7.27 -12.39 -5.11
CA LEU A 61 7.63 -13.58 -4.33
C LEU A 61 6.41 -14.37 -3.84
N HIS A 62 5.19 -13.95 -4.17
CA HIS A 62 4.00 -14.73 -3.85
C HIS A 62 4.02 -16.07 -4.60
N ASP A 63 3.25 -17.01 -4.06
CA ASP A 63 3.06 -18.30 -4.71
C ASP A 63 2.41 -18.11 -6.10
N TYR A 64 3.02 -18.70 -7.12
CA TYR A 64 2.59 -18.54 -8.51
C TYR A 64 1.14 -18.99 -8.76
N LYS A 65 0.69 -20.04 -8.06
CA LYS A 65 -0.69 -20.51 -8.19
C LYS A 65 -1.67 -19.46 -7.67
N TRP A 66 -1.34 -18.83 -6.54
CA TRP A 66 -2.14 -17.74 -5.99
C TRP A 66 -2.27 -16.56 -6.95
N ILE A 67 -1.17 -16.17 -7.61
CA ILE A 67 -1.15 -15.09 -8.61
C ILE A 67 -2.01 -15.44 -9.83
N CYS A 68 -1.96 -16.69 -10.29
CA CYS A 68 -2.72 -17.14 -11.45
C CYS A 68 -4.24 -17.28 -11.19
N GLU A 69 -4.63 -17.68 -9.99
CA GLU A 69 -6.03 -18.00 -9.65
C GLU A 69 -6.78 -16.82 -9.00
N GLY A 70 -6.06 -15.78 -8.54
CA GLY A 70 -6.64 -14.61 -7.89
C GLY A 70 -7.42 -13.69 -8.84
N LYS A 71 -8.70 -13.41 -8.54
CA LYS A 71 -9.54 -12.50 -9.37
C LYS A 71 -8.95 -11.10 -9.53
N ARG A 72 -8.31 -10.56 -8.49
CA ARG A 72 -7.64 -9.24 -8.50
C ARG A 72 -6.34 -9.24 -9.30
N LEU A 73 -5.77 -10.42 -9.54
CA LEU A 73 -4.42 -10.62 -10.07
C LEU A 73 -4.41 -10.98 -11.56
N LYS A 74 -5.57 -11.02 -12.23
CA LYS A 74 -5.67 -11.31 -13.67
C LYS A 74 -4.89 -10.34 -14.55
N GLU A 75 -4.98 -9.04 -14.24
CA GLU A 75 -4.19 -8.04 -14.96
C GLU A 75 -2.71 -8.12 -14.58
N HIS A 76 -2.40 -8.49 -13.34
CA HIS A 76 -1.03 -8.66 -12.89
C HIS A 76 -0.31 -9.81 -13.60
N ILE A 77 -0.92 -11.00 -13.65
CA ILE A 77 -0.33 -12.15 -14.35
C ILE A 77 -0.22 -11.89 -15.85
N LYS A 78 -1.21 -11.18 -16.43
CA LYS A 78 -1.14 -10.75 -17.83
C LYS A 78 0.07 -9.85 -18.06
N TRP A 79 0.26 -8.84 -17.21
CA TRP A 79 1.42 -7.95 -17.28
C TRP A 79 2.74 -8.73 -17.13
N LEU A 80 2.84 -9.66 -16.18
CA LEU A 80 4.05 -10.48 -15.99
C LEU A 80 4.45 -11.25 -17.26
N ARG A 81 3.47 -11.87 -17.93
CA ARG A 81 3.68 -12.63 -19.18
C ARG A 81 4.07 -11.75 -20.37
N GLU A 82 3.49 -10.55 -20.43
CA GLU A 82 3.66 -9.61 -21.54
C GLU A 82 4.88 -8.69 -21.36
N ASN A 83 5.35 -8.46 -20.13
CA ASN A 83 6.47 -7.61 -19.77
C ASN A 83 7.76 -7.98 -20.55
N LYS A 84 8.42 -6.96 -21.11
CA LYS A 84 9.65 -7.08 -21.91
C LYS A 84 10.80 -6.21 -21.39
N ASP A 85 10.58 -5.43 -20.34
CA ASP A 85 11.51 -4.38 -19.93
C ASP A 85 12.05 -4.59 -18.51
N VAL A 86 11.24 -5.10 -17.58
CA VAL A 86 11.59 -5.13 -16.15
C VAL A 86 11.88 -6.56 -15.69
N PRO A 87 13.10 -6.92 -15.28
CA PRO A 87 13.36 -8.22 -14.65
C PRO A 87 12.52 -8.41 -13.38
N VAL A 88 12.00 -9.63 -13.17
CA VAL A 88 11.10 -9.95 -12.05
C VAL A 88 11.68 -11.07 -11.21
N PHE A 89 12.10 -10.80 -9.97
CA PHE A 89 12.45 -11.86 -9.04
C PHE A 89 11.20 -12.61 -8.59
N MET A 90 11.23 -13.93 -8.75
CA MET A 90 10.15 -14.85 -8.34
C MET A 90 10.74 -16.08 -7.63
N GLN A 91 9.88 -16.92 -7.07
CA GLN A 91 10.32 -18.14 -6.35
C GLN A 91 11.17 -19.10 -7.20
N ARG A 92 11.00 -19.06 -8.52
CA ARG A 92 11.78 -19.78 -9.55
C ARG A 92 11.54 -19.09 -10.90
N HIS A 93 12.27 -19.54 -11.94
CA HIS A 93 11.92 -19.19 -13.31
C HIS A 93 10.62 -19.88 -13.74
N PHE A 94 9.78 -19.17 -14.49
CA PHE A 94 8.55 -19.66 -15.11
C PHE A 94 8.60 -19.37 -16.60
N ASP A 95 8.52 -20.41 -17.44
CA ASP A 95 8.68 -20.30 -18.89
C ASP A 95 7.66 -19.35 -19.54
N ASP A 96 6.47 -19.19 -18.95
CA ASP A 96 5.44 -18.28 -19.44
C ASP A 96 5.63 -16.82 -18.98
N ILE A 97 6.58 -16.56 -18.08
CA ILE A 97 7.00 -15.23 -17.62
C ILE A 97 8.49 -15.08 -18.01
N PRO A 98 8.78 -14.61 -19.24
CA PRO A 98 10.14 -14.67 -19.80
C PRO A 98 11.20 -13.93 -18.97
N LEU A 99 10.80 -12.86 -18.27
CA LEU A 99 11.69 -12.05 -17.42
C LEU A 99 11.71 -12.49 -15.95
N SER A 100 11.15 -13.65 -15.62
CA SER A 100 11.22 -14.20 -14.26
C SER A 100 12.63 -14.69 -13.93
N ILE A 101 13.14 -14.30 -12.77
CA ILE A 101 14.48 -14.66 -12.28
C ILE A 101 14.30 -15.43 -10.98
N PRO A 102 14.92 -16.62 -10.82
CA PRO A 102 14.93 -17.32 -9.55
C PRO A 102 15.54 -16.46 -8.44
N PHE A 103 14.77 -16.21 -7.38
CA PHE A 103 15.23 -15.46 -6.21
C PHE A 103 16.17 -16.34 -5.35
N PRO A 104 17.37 -15.83 -4.95
CA PRO A 104 18.41 -16.62 -4.27
C PRO A 104 18.11 -16.81 -2.76
N LYS A 105 16.93 -17.31 -2.40
CA LYS A 105 16.47 -17.40 -1.01
C LYS A 105 17.40 -18.22 -0.12
N ASP A 106 17.94 -19.32 -0.62
CA ASP A 106 18.69 -20.29 0.19
C ASP A 106 20.06 -19.70 0.59
N ASP A 107 20.70 -18.96 -0.32
CA ASP A 107 21.95 -18.24 -0.05
C ASP A 107 21.75 -17.13 1.00
N LEU A 108 20.62 -16.40 0.91
CA LEU A 108 20.27 -15.36 1.87
C LEU A 108 19.96 -15.95 3.24
N ILE A 109 19.23 -17.07 3.32
CA ILE A 109 18.95 -17.77 4.58
C ILE A 109 20.24 -18.26 5.22
N GLN A 110 21.12 -18.89 4.43
CA GLN A 110 22.39 -19.41 4.93
C GLN A 110 23.28 -18.29 5.50
N LYS A 111 23.28 -17.12 4.86
CA LYS A 111 24.17 -16.01 5.23
C LYS A 111 23.61 -15.11 6.34
N TYR A 112 22.30 -14.86 6.37
CA TYR A 112 21.70 -13.84 7.24
C TYR A 112 20.64 -14.37 8.21
N GLY A 113 20.32 -15.67 8.14
CA GLY A 113 19.27 -16.30 8.94
C GLY A 113 17.91 -16.29 8.25
N SER A 114 16.88 -16.83 8.91
CA SER A 114 15.56 -17.07 8.33
C SER A 114 14.48 -16.08 8.77
N TYR A 115 14.84 -14.93 9.35
CA TYR A 115 13.86 -14.02 9.95
C TYR A 115 13.17 -13.11 8.93
N PHE A 116 12.61 -13.70 7.87
CA PHE A 116 11.93 -13.00 6.78
C PHE A 116 10.41 -13.17 6.89
N THR A 117 9.68 -12.07 6.94
CA THR A 117 8.21 -12.08 7.05
C THR A 117 7.50 -11.31 5.94
N ASN A 118 8.24 -10.65 5.05
CA ASN A 118 7.71 -9.87 3.92
C ASN A 118 8.77 -9.68 2.82
N THR A 119 8.35 -9.20 1.64
CA THR A 119 9.25 -8.97 0.49
C THR A 119 10.29 -7.87 0.76
N ILE A 120 9.96 -6.84 1.54
CA ILE A 120 10.89 -5.73 1.81
C ILE A 120 12.11 -6.22 2.60
N SER A 121 11.94 -7.12 3.58
CA SER A 121 13.09 -7.70 4.28
C SER A 121 13.96 -8.58 3.37
N TRP A 122 13.36 -9.29 2.42
CA TRP A 122 14.09 -10.02 1.38
C TRP A 122 14.90 -9.09 0.47
N GLU A 123 14.32 -7.97 0.04
CA GLU A 123 15.01 -6.96 -0.78
C GLU A 123 16.19 -6.34 -0.01
N ILE A 124 16.03 -6.00 1.27
CA ILE A 124 17.14 -5.47 2.07
C ILE A 124 18.29 -6.48 2.15
N ALA A 125 18.00 -7.76 2.44
CA ALA A 125 19.01 -8.80 2.50
C ALA A 125 19.68 -9.08 1.14
N LEU A 126 18.91 -9.03 0.04
CA LEU A 126 19.48 -9.15 -1.30
C LEU A 126 20.39 -7.95 -1.62
N ALA A 127 19.98 -6.72 -1.28
CA ALA A 127 20.82 -5.54 -1.48
C ALA A 127 22.15 -5.66 -0.72
N MET A 128 22.11 -6.15 0.53
CA MET A 128 23.31 -6.48 1.30
C MET A 128 24.16 -7.57 0.62
N HIS A 129 23.52 -8.62 0.08
CA HIS A 129 24.19 -9.72 -0.60
C HIS A 129 24.92 -9.28 -1.87
N LEU A 130 24.27 -8.42 -2.66
CA LEU A 130 24.82 -7.84 -3.87
C LEU A 130 25.89 -6.76 -3.58
N GLY A 131 25.99 -6.31 -2.33
CA GLY A 131 27.02 -5.37 -1.88
C GLY A 131 26.67 -3.90 -2.12
N PHE A 132 25.38 -3.53 -2.16
CA PHE A 132 24.98 -2.12 -2.21
C PHE A 132 25.55 -1.35 -1.01
N ARG A 133 25.96 -0.10 -1.24
CA ARG A 133 26.57 0.78 -0.23
C ARG A 133 25.56 1.69 0.43
N GLU A 134 24.43 1.92 -0.23
CA GLU A 134 23.32 2.70 0.26
C GLU A 134 21.98 2.06 -0.12
N ILE A 135 21.09 1.97 0.87
CA ILE A 135 19.71 1.50 0.72
C ILE A 135 18.78 2.62 1.19
N ARG A 136 17.82 3.02 0.35
CA ARG A 136 16.75 3.94 0.74
C ARG A 136 15.42 3.23 0.70
N LEU A 137 14.62 3.38 1.74
CA LEU A 137 13.27 2.80 1.79
C LEU A 137 12.25 3.90 1.53
N TYR A 138 11.46 3.81 0.47
CA TYR A 138 10.35 4.74 0.22
C TYR A 138 9.06 3.97 0.09
N GLY A 139 7.93 4.51 0.53
CA GLY A 139 6.65 3.81 0.53
C GLY A 139 6.57 2.61 1.47
N VAL A 140 7.53 2.46 2.38
CA VAL A 140 7.59 1.39 3.38
C VAL A 140 7.24 1.97 4.75
N ASN A 141 5.96 1.99 5.12
CA ASN A 141 5.52 2.53 6.41
C ASN A 141 5.55 1.48 7.54
N MET A 142 5.08 0.26 7.25
CA MET A 142 4.88 -0.81 8.23
C MET A 142 4.06 -0.37 9.46
N SER A 143 3.02 0.44 9.23
CA SER A 143 2.16 1.01 10.27
C SER A 143 1.15 0.00 10.84
N ASN A 144 0.58 0.38 11.99
CA ASN A 144 -0.24 -0.42 12.92
C ASN A 144 -1.60 -0.96 12.41
N ASP A 145 -1.82 -1.11 11.11
CA ASP A 145 -2.86 -2.03 10.68
C ASP A 145 -2.37 -3.44 11.00
N ILE A 146 -3.18 -4.19 11.76
CA ILE A 146 -2.84 -5.43 12.50
C ILE A 146 -1.94 -6.39 11.70
N GLU A 147 -2.16 -6.49 10.38
CA GLU A 147 -1.42 -7.34 9.45
C GLU A 147 0.07 -6.97 9.34
N TYR A 148 0.40 -5.69 9.16
CA TYR A 148 1.78 -5.24 8.87
C TYR A 148 2.61 -4.98 10.12
N SER A 149 1.97 -4.69 11.26
CA SER A 149 2.66 -4.48 12.54
C SER A 149 3.51 -5.69 12.95
N SER A 150 3.03 -6.90 12.68
CA SER A 150 3.73 -8.15 12.97
C SER A 150 4.92 -8.42 12.05
N GLN A 151 4.93 -7.79 10.86
CA GLN A 151 5.98 -7.96 9.86
C GLN A 151 7.10 -6.94 10.00
N ARG A 152 6.81 -5.77 10.61
CA ARG A 152 7.75 -4.68 10.88
C ARG A 152 9.08 -5.15 11.51
N PRO A 153 9.10 -6.02 12.54
CA PRO A 153 10.34 -6.44 13.19
C PRO A 153 11.36 -7.11 12.26
N SER A 154 10.90 -7.83 11.22
CA SER A 154 11.78 -8.43 10.22
C SER A 154 12.53 -7.36 9.43
N CYS A 155 11.85 -6.29 9.00
CA CYS A 155 12.51 -5.17 8.32
C CYS A 155 13.52 -4.49 9.24
N GLU A 156 13.14 -4.20 10.49
CA GLU A 156 14.04 -3.54 11.44
C GLU A 156 15.30 -4.36 11.73
N TYR A 157 15.17 -5.69 11.83
CA TYR A 157 16.30 -6.60 11.97
C TYR A 157 17.29 -6.47 10.81
N TYR A 158 16.81 -6.56 9.55
CA TYR A 158 17.70 -6.48 8.39
C TYR A 158 18.23 -5.06 8.13
N ILE A 159 17.49 -4.01 8.51
CA ILE A 159 18.03 -2.64 8.50
C ILE A 159 19.18 -2.53 9.50
N GLY A 160 19.00 -3.07 10.72
CA GLY A 160 20.05 -3.10 11.75
C GLY A 160 21.29 -3.85 11.26
N LEU A 161 21.09 -5.01 10.61
CA LEU A 161 22.18 -5.81 10.05
C LEU A 161 22.90 -5.07 8.91
N ALA A 162 22.17 -4.44 7.99
CA ALA A 162 22.74 -3.63 6.91
C ALA A 162 23.60 -2.48 7.46
N ARG A 163 23.08 -1.73 8.45
CA ARG A 163 23.83 -0.66 9.13
C ARG A 163 25.08 -1.21 9.81
N GLY A 164 24.98 -2.36 10.47
CA GLY A 164 26.12 -3.05 11.08
C GLY A 164 27.20 -3.49 10.08
N MET A 165 26.83 -3.73 8.82
CA MET A 165 27.74 -4.00 7.70
C MET A 165 28.34 -2.73 7.07
N GLY A 166 28.04 -1.54 7.61
CA GLY A 166 28.53 -0.27 7.07
C GLY A 166 27.73 0.27 5.88
N ILE A 167 26.55 -0.30 5.60
CA ILE A 167 25.66 0.17 4.54
C ILE A 167 24.84 1.35 5.08
N THR A 168 24.80 2.44 4.32
CA THR A 168 23.97 3.60 4.69
C THR A 168 22.51 3.28 4.44
N VAL A 169 21.64 3.44 5.44
CA VAL A 169 20.20 3.22 5.29
C VAL A 169 19.40 4.48 5.61
N TYR A 170 18.71 5.01 4.60
CA TYR A 170 17.78 6.13 4.71
C TYR A 170 16.34 5.65 4.80
N ILE A 171 15.57 6.28 5.71
CA ILE A 171 14.16 6.02 5.94
C ILE A 171 13.45 7.39 6.05
N PRO A 172 12.38 7.65 5.28
CA PRO A 172 11.58 8.86 5.38
C PRO A 172 11.03 9.07 6.80
N PRO A 173 11.03 10.31 7.32
CA PRO A 173 10.57 10.62 8.68
C PRO A 173 9.14 10.20 9.00
N GLU A 174 8.30 9.93 8.01
CA GLU A 174 6.92 9.45 8.15
C GLU A 174 6.81 7.94 8.36
N SER A 175 7.81 7.14 7.96
CA SER A 175 7.79 5.68 8.11
C SER A 175 7.84 5.25 9.58
N ASP A 176 7.05 4.27 10.02
CA ASP A 176 7.12 3.78 11.41
C ASP A 176 8.39 2.97 11.71
N LEU A 177 9.17 2.58 10.69
CA LEU A 177 10.40 1.80 10.88
C LEU A 177 11.45 2.52 11.75
N LEU A 178 12.05 1.76 12.68
CA LEU A 178 13.08 2.24 13.61
C LEU A 178 12.67 3.43 14.46
N LYS A 179 11.38 3.62 14.68
CA LYS A 179 10.85 4.60 15.62
C LYS A 179 10.43 3.94 16.93
N SER A 180 10.81 4.58 18.02
CA SER A 180 10.27 4.33 19.34
C SER A 180 9.57 5.58 19.84
N MET A 181 8.51 5.41 20.62
CA MET A 181 7.85 6.52 21.30
C MET A 181 8.64 7.03 22.51
N TYR A 182 9.56 6.22 23.05
CA TYR A 182 10.30 6.53 24.26
C TYR A 182 11.60 5.73 24.35
N LEU A 183 12.52 6.22 25.19
CA LEU A 183 13.74 5.52 25.58
C LEU A 183 13.55 4.81 26.92
N TYR A 184 13.53 3.47 26.88
CA TYR A 184 13.36 2.62 28.06
C TYR A 184 14.39 2.95 29.15
N GLY A 185 13.91 3.18 30.37
CA GLY A 185 14.74 3.45 31.55
C GLY A 185 15.24 4.90 31.67
N PHE A 186 14.95 5.75 30.67
CA PHE A 186 15.33 7.17 30.68
C PHE A 186 14.13 8.11 30.53
N GLU A 187 13.08 7.68 29.83
CA GLU A 187 11.89 8.48 29.51
C GLU A 187 10.59 7.84 30.02
N ASP A 188 10.67 7.03 31.08
CA ASP A 188 9.51 6.26 31.58
C ASP A 188 8.31 7.14 31.99
N GLY A 189 8.57 8.40 32.40
CA GLY A 189 7.52 9.38 32.68
C GLY A 189 6.79 9.88 31.42
N GLU A 190 7.49 9.98 30.28
CA GLU A 190 6.94 10.54 29.04
C GLU A 190 5.86 9.64 28.44
N LEU A 191 6.03 8.32 28.51
CA LEU A 191 4.98 7.38 28.09
C LEU A 191 3.68 7.59 28.84
N SER A 192 3.74 7.78 30.15
CA SER A 192 2.55 7.97 30.97
C SER A 192 1.81 9.27 30.61
N ILE A 193 2.57 10.32 30.28
CA ILE A 193 2.03 11.61 29.84
C ILE A 193 1.43 11.50 28.44
N ILE A 194 2.12 10.83 27.51
CA ILE A 194 1.64 10.59 26.15
C ILE A 194 0.36 9.74 26.20
N SER A 195 0.33 8.67 27.00
CA SER A 195 -0.85 7.83 27.19
C SER A 195 -2.03 8.66 27.68
N ALA A 196 -1.85 9.46 28.74
CA ALA A 196 -2.92 10.30 29.27
C ALA A 196 -3.45 11.32 28.25
N LYS A 197 -2.57 11.91 27.43
CA LYS A 197 -2.96 12.82 26.34
C LYS A 197 -3.73 12.09 25.24
N MET A 198 -3.31 10.89 24.87
CA MET A 198 -3.99 10.07 23.87
C MET A 198 -5.36 9.62 24.36
N ASP A 199 -5.49 9.21 25.63
CA ASP A 199 -6.76 8.84 26.23
C ASP A 199 -7.75 10.02 26.23
N ALA A 200 -7.27 11.23 26.56
CA ALA A 200 -8.08 12.44 26.49
C ALA A 200 -8.54 12.76 25.06
N PHE A 201 -7.63 12.60 24.08
CA PHE A 201 -7.95 12.82 22.67
C PHE A 201 -8.97 11.79 22.14
N ILE A 202 -8.79 10.50 22.47
CA ILE A 202 -9.74 9.43 22.11
C ILE A 202 -11.12 9.76 22.68
N LYS A 203 -11.21 10.12 23.97
CA LYS A 203 -12.47 10.49 24.61
C LYS A 203 -13.15 11.68 23.94
N GLU A 204 -12.37 12.68 23.49
CA GLU A 204 -12.91 13.80 22.72
C GLU A 204 -13.48 13.34 21.37
N GLN A 205 -12.78 12.45 20.65
CA GLN A 205 -13.28 11.91 19.39
C GLN A 205 -14.53 11.06 19.59
N ASP A 206 -14.59 10.23 20.63
CA ASP A 206 -15.78 9.44 20.97
C ASP A 206 -16.99 10.36 21.22
N ALA A 207 -16.80 11.46 21.95
CA ALA A 207 -17.86 12.44 22.19
C ALA A 207 -18.32 13.12 20.89
N ARG A 208 -17.39 13.48 19.99
CA ARG A 208 -17.72 14.01 18.66
C ARG A 208 -18.48 13.00 17.81
N MET A 209 -18.05 11.74 17.82
CA MET A 209 -18.72 10.64 17.10
C MET A 209 -20.15 10.44 17.61
N ALA A 210 -20.35 10.42 18.92
CA ALA A 210 -21.68 10.32 19.52
C ALA A 210 -22.58 11.51 19.15
N GLY A 211 -22.03 12.73 19.19
CA GLY A 211 -22.74 13.94 18.74
C GLY A 211 -23.13 13.89 17.26
N GLY A 212 -22.20 13.52 16.39
CA GLY A 212 -22.44 13.38 14.95
C GLY A 212 -23.47 12.29 14.63
N GLN A 213 -23.44 11.16 15.34
CA GLN A 213 -24.43 10.09 15.17
C GLN A 213 -25.84 10.55 15.54
N ASN A 214 -25.97 11.36 16.60
CA ASN A 214 -27.25 11.96 16.96
C ASN A 214 -27.78 12.89 15.85
N THR A 215 -26.90 13.69 15.24
CA THR A 215 -27.27 14.53 14.09
C THR A 215 -27.71 13.71 12.89
N ILE A 216 -27.01 12.63 12.56
CA ILE A 216 -27.41 11.68 11.49
C ILE A 216 -28.79 11.11 11.77
N ASN A 217 -29.04 10.66 13.01
CA ASN A 217 -30.33 10.08 13.41
C ASN A 217 -31.48 11.09 13.30
N GLN A 218 -31.24 12.35 13.71
CA GLN A 218 -32.22 13.43 13.56
C GLN A 218 -32.51 13.74 12.09
N ALA A 219 -31.47 13.88 11.26
CA ALA A 219 -31.63 14.13 9.83
C ALA A 219 -32.38 12.98 9.14
N ALA A 220 -32.06 11.73 9.48
CA ALA A 220 -32.77 10.56 8.99
C ALA A 220 -34.26 10.57 9.38
N ALA A 221 -34.57 10.97 10.63
CA ALA A 221 -35.96 11.11 11.08
C ALA A 221 -36.71 12.19 10.28
N THR A 222 -36.08 13.34 10.01
CA THR A 222 -36.66 14.41 9.18
C THR A 222 -36.94 13.93 7.75
N VAL A 223 -36.00 13.19 7.14
CA VAL A 223 -36.19 12.61 5.81
C VAL A 223 -37.37 11.63 5.80
N ASN A 224 -37.45 10.75 6.80
CA ASN A 224 -38.55 9.78 6.92
C ASN A 224 -39.92 10.47 7.09
N GLN A 225 -39.98 11.57 7.85
CA GLN A 225 -41.21 12.37 7.96
C GLN A 225 -41.63 12.96 6.60
N ALA A 226 -40.68 13.52 5.84
CA ALA A 226 -40.95 14.06 4.51
C ALA A 226 -41.41 12.97 3.52
N ILE A 227 -40.82 11.78 3.57
CA ILE A 227 -41.26 10.61 2.78
C ILE A 227 -42.72 10.25 3.13
N GLY A 228 -43.04 10.17 4.41
CA GLY A 228 -44.41 9.90 4.87
C GLY A 228 -45.41 10.94 4.37
N ALA A 229 -45.11 12.23 4.54
CA ALA A 229 -45.95 13.33 4.08
C ALA A 229 -46.16 13.29 2.56
N LYS A 230 -45.10 12.99 1.79
CA LYS A 230 -45.18 12.82 0.33
C LYS A 230 -46.10 11.66 -0.05
N HIS A 231 -45.93 10.48 0.56
CA HIS A 231 -46.80 9.33 0.29
C HIS A 231 -48.27 9.63 0.60
N THR A 232 -48.55 10.34 1.69
CA THR A 232 -49.91 10.79 2.02
C THR A 232 -50.46 11.73 0.93
N ALA A 233 -49.68 12.72 0.49
CA ALA A 233 -50.10 13.62 -0.58
C ALA A 233 -50.33 12.89 -1.90
N GLU A 234 -49.47 11.93 -2.26
CA GLU A 234 -49.62 11.08 -3.45
C GLU A 234 -50.88 10.21 -3.38
N TYR A 235 -51.19 9.63 -2.21
CA TYR A 235 -52.43 8.90 -1.98
C TYR A 235 -53.65 9.79 -2.20
N PHE A 236 -53.71 10.97 -1.56
CA PHE A 236 -54.83 11.89 -1.72
C PHE A 236 -54.99 12.36 -3.17
N LYS A 237 -53.88 12.68 -3.83
CA LYS A 237 -53.87 13.04 -5.24
C LYS A 237 -54.45 11.91 -6.11
N LYS A 238 -54.09 10.66 -5.86
CA LYS A 238 -54.57 9.51 -6.65
C LYS A 238 -56.03 9.14 -6.36
N ALA A 239 -56.43 9.20 -5.09
CA ALA A 239 -57.74 8.70 -4.64
C ALA A 239 -58.87 9.73 -4.79
N PHE A 240 -58.58 11.02 -4.62
CA PHE A 240 -59.62 12.05 -4.50
C PHE A 240 -59.47 13.20 -5.50
N ILE A 241 -58.30 13.37 -6.13
CA ILE A 241 -58.07 14.44 -7.10
C ILE A 241 -58.01 13.82 -8.50
N TYR A 242 -59.17 13.72 -9.15
CA TYR A 242 -59.26 13.31 -10.55
C TYR A 242 -58.48 14.30 -11.44
N PRO A 243 -57.55 13.84 -12.31
CA PRO A 243 -56.86 14.72 -13.22
C PRO A 243 -57.80 15.06 -14.38
N ASN A 244 -58.62 16.10 -14.23
CA ASN A 244 -59.25 16.72 -15.38
C ASN A 244 -58.32 17.84 -15.87
N THR A 245 -57.27 17.46 -16.60
CA THR A 245 -56.17 18.32 -17.06
C THR A 245 -56.63 19.52 -17.88
N ASN A 246 -57.86 19.49 -18.40
CA ASN A 246 -58.40 20.56 -19.24
C ASN A 246 -58.86 21.81 -18.47
N HIS A 247 -59.11 21.74 -17.15
CA HIS A 247 -59.68 22.87 -16.40
C HIS A 247 -58.65 23.69 -15.59
N VAL A 248 -57.44 23.16 -15.37
CA VAL A 248 -56.40 23.82 -14.55
C VAL A 248 -55.61 24.85 -15.35
N ALA A 249 -55.43 24.65 -16.66
CA ALA A 249 -54.66 25.55 -17.53
C ALA A 249 -55.34 26.92 -17.75
N GLU A 250 -56.67 27.01 -17.60
CA GLU A 250 -57.39 28.29 -17.72
C GLU A 250 -57.25 29.15 -16.46
N LYS A 251 -57.38 28.57 -15.26
CA LYS A 251 -57.32 29.35 -14.00
C LYS A 251 -55.92 29.84 -13.60
N LEU A 252 -54.85 29.20 -14.10
CA LEU A 252 -53.47 29.69 -13.87
C LEU A 252 -53.11 30.89 -14.75
N LYS A 253 -53.89 31.20 -15.79
CA LYS A 253 -53.72 32.40 -16.62
C LYS A 253 -54.40 33.65 -16.04
N GLU A 254 -55.26 33.49 -15.02
CA GLU A 254 -55.99 34.59 -14.37
C GLU A 254 -55.29 35.11 -13.09
N ARG A 255 -54.09 34.61 -12.77
CA ARG A 255 -53.23 35.08 -11.68
C ARG A 255 -51.91 35.59 -12.24
#